data_AF-A0A673MWS5-F1
#
_entry.id   AF-A0A673MWS5-F1
#
_cell.length_a   1.000
_cell.length_b   1.000
_cell.length_c   1.000
_cell.angle_alpha   90.00
_cell.angle_beta   90.00
_cell.angle_gamma   90.00
#
_symmetry.space_group_name_H-M   'P 1'
#
loop_
_entity.id
_entity.type
_entity.pdbx_description
1 polymer ?
#
loop_
_entity_poly.entity_id
_entity_poly.type
_entity_poly.pdbx_seq_one_letter_code
_entity_poly.pdbx_strand_id
1 'polypeptide(L)'
;MDRKNEKSEAKGKGGNKPLQSDKPEGFLQVERILTFQLLPKIIKRRVYALKRLQLQSANIEAKFYEEVHELERKYAGLYQPIYDKRRDVVAGTVEPTDEECEWQSDREEVELAEDLQKKAALEEKQAESAGTDDPKGVPEFWLTIFKRVDMLEEMLQEHDEPILKHLLDITVKFSEPGQPMSFILEFHFEPNGYFSNSVLTKVYKMKSEPDAADPFSFEGPEIIDCEGCKIDWQKGKDVTVKIVKKKQKHKGRGTIRTVTKEVPQDSFFNFFNPVKASPDGMDEDLDFTLATDFEIGHFFRERVIPRAVLYFTGEALEDDESYEEEDLEEGEEEEDLDEEGEEEDEGDFDPTA
;
A
#
# COMPACT_ATOMS: atom_id res chain seq x y z
N MET A 1 -83.08 -33.46 -51.40
CA MET A 1 -83.88 -34.06 -50.32
C MET A 1 -83.31 -33.55 -49.01
N ASP A 2 -84.16 -32.85 -48.25
CA ASP A 2 -84.23 -32.67 -46.79
C ASP A 2 -82.93 -32.60 -45.96
N ARG A 3 -82.73 -31.77 -44.92
CA ARG A 3 -83.51 -30.76 -44.17
C ARG A 3 -82.54 -30.20 -43.09
N LYS A 4 -82.76 -28.93 -42.69
CA LYS A 4 -82.67 -28.32 -41.33
C LYS A 4 -81.39 -28.53 -40.47
N ASN A 5 -80.68 -27.47 -40.09
CA ASN A 5 -80.96 -26.47 -39.04
C ASN A 5 -80.61 -26.93 -37.60
N GLU A 6 -79.95 -25.99 -36.90
CA GLU A 6 -79.99 -25.70 -35.46
C GLU A 6 -78.92 -26.20 -34.46
N LYS A 7 -78.55 -25.20 -33.65
CA LYS A 7 -77.68 -25.11 -32.47
C LYS A 7 -78.05 -26.09 -31.35
N SER A 8 -77.07 -26.43 -30.52
CA SER A 8 -77.21 -26.37 -29.05
C SER A 8 -75.85 -26.38 -28.34
N GLU A 9 -75.77 -25.63 -27.24
CA GLU A 9 -74.67 -25.51 -26.28
C GLU A 9 -74.44 -26.80 -25.48
N ALA A 10 -73.22 -27.03 -24.99
CA ALA A 10 -72.91 -27.18 -23.55
C ALA A 10 -71.46 -27.63 -23.27
N LYS A 11 -70.95 -27.10 -22.16
CA LYS A 11 -69.66 -27.28 -21.47
C LYS A 11 -69.03 -28.69 -21.46
N GLY A 12 -67.69 -28.72 -21.51
CA GLY A 12 -66.87 -29.83 -21.01
C GLY A 12 -65.39 -29.46 -20.89
N LYS A 13 -64.88 -29.33 -19.65
CA LYS A 13 -63.46 -29.16 -19.31
C LYS A 13 -62.64 -30.38 -19.79
N GLY A 14 -61.45 -30.13 -20.32
CA GLY A 14 -60.44 -31.16 -20.55
C GLY A 14 -59.15 -30.53 -21.07
N GLY A 15 -58.19 -30.31 -20.17
CA GLY A 15 -56.88 -29.75 -20.50
C GLY A 15 -56.08 -30.64 -21.44
N ASN A 16 -55.33 -30.03 -22.35
CA ASN A 16 -54.33 -30.71 -23.16
C ASN A 16 -53.04 -29.88 -23.21
N LYS A 17 -51.92 -30.55 -22.96
CA LYS A 17 -50.55 -30.02 -22.90
C LYS A 17 -50.08 -29.41 -24.23
N PRO A 18 -49.06 -28.56 -24.17
CA PRO A 18 -47.78 -28.82 -24.86
C PRO A 18 -46.62 -28.59 -23.88
N LEU A 19 -45.36 -28.91 -24.10
CA LEU A 19 -44.60 -29.79 -24.97
C LEU A 19 -43.19 -29.65 -24.35
N GLN A 20 -42.45 -30.75 -24.31
CA GLN A 20 -41.20 -30.90 -23.56
C GLN A 20 -40.08 -30.03 -24.13
N SER A 21 -39.34 -29.33 -23.26
CA SER A 21 -37.94 -29.02 -23.48
C SER A 21 -37.16 -29.46 -22.24
N ASP A 22 -36.64 -30.68 -22.29
CA ASP A 22 -35.70 -31.22 -21.31
C ASP A 22 -34.45 -30.34 -21.33
N LYS A 23 -34.35 -29.40 -20.37
CA LYS A 23 -33.06 -28.82 -20.00
C LYS A 23 -32.36 -29.86 -19.10
N PRO A 24 -31.08 -30.18 -19.34
CA PRO A 24 -30.39 -31.15 -18.50
C PRO A 24 -30.31 -30.59 -17.08
N GLU A 25 -30.87 -31.31 -16.11
CA GLU A 25 -30.79 -31.10 -14.66
C GLU A 25 -29.35 -31.19 -14.11
N GLY A 26 -28.33 -31.03 -14.96
CA GLY A 26 -26.92 -31.12 -14.60
C GLY A 26 -26.26 -29.80 -14.21
N PHE A 27 -26.94 -28.65 -14.37
CA PHE A 27 -26.32 -27.33 -14.16
C PHE A 27 -26.70 -26.62 -12.86
N LEU A 28 -27.70 -27.11 -12.11
CA LEU A 28 -28.19 -26.47 -10.88
C LEU A 28 -27.74 -27.19 -9.60
N GLN A 29 -26.79 -28.12 -9.69
CA GLN A 29 -26.29 -28.88 -8.54
C GLN A 29 -24.81 -28.57 -8.25
N VAL A 30 -24.44 -27.31 -8.40
CA VAL A 30 -23.26 -26.73 -7.75
C VAL A 30 -23.65 -26.07 -6.42
N GLU A 31 -24.85 -26.39 -5.90
CA GLU A 31 -25.24 -26.01 -4.54
C GLU A 31 -24.63 -26.95 -3.51
N ARG A 32 -23.91 -26.33 -2.57
CA ARG A 32 -23.22 -26.91 -1.40
C ARG A 32 -22.03 -27.79 -1.73
N ILE A 33 -20.84 -27.20 -1.57
CA ILE A 33 -19.56 -27.86 -1.31
C ILE A 33 -19.82 -29.15 -0.53
N LEU A 34 -19.72 -30.29 -1.21
CA LEU A 34 -19.55 -31.57 -0.53
C LEU A 34 -18.32 -31.40 0.34
N THR A 35 -18.48 -31.40 1.67
CA THR A 35 -17.36 -31.44 2.61
C THR A 35 -16.37 -32.46 2.06
N PHE A 36 -15.12 -32.08 1.81
CA PHE A 36 -14.11 -32.96 1.18
C PHE A 36 -14.07 -34.35 1.83
N GLN A 37 -14.37 -34.41 3.13
CA GLN A 37 -14.49 -35.60 3.95
C GLN A 37 -15.62 -36.57 3.55
N LEU A 38 -16.67 -36.11 2.88
CA LEU A 38 -17.81 -36.92 2.41
C LEU A 38 -17.59 -37.47 0.99
N LEU A 39 -16.55 -37.04 0.28
CA LEU A 39 -16.26 -37.54 -1.07
C LEU A 39 -15.88 -39.03 -1.06
N PRO A 40 -16.33 -39.81 -2.08
CA PRO A 40 -15.88 -41.19 -2.29
C PRO A 40 -14.34 -41.30 -2.33
N LYS A 41 -13.79 -42.41 -1.82
CA LYS A 41 -12.33 -42.65 -1.77
C LYS A 41 -11.64 -42.45 -3.13
N ILE A 42 -12.31 -42.86 -4.21
CA ILE A 42 -11.80 -42.71 -5.57
C ILE A 42 -11.70 -41.23 -5.99
N ILE A 43 -12.66 -40.40 -5.59
CA ILE A 43 -12.66 -38.96 -5.86
C ILE A 43 -11.60 -38.27 -5.00
N LYS A 44 -11.52 -38.59 -3.70
CA LYS A 44 -10.45 -38.09 -2.82
C LYS A 44 -9.06 -38.37 -3.38
N ARG A 45 -8.81 -39.59 -3.88
CA ARG A 45 -7.53 -39.95 -4.51
C ARG A 45 -7.23 -39.08 -5.73
N ARG A 46 -8.24 -38.77 -6.55
CA ARG A 46 -8.09 -37.83 -7.69
C ARG A 46 -7.75 -36.43 -7.19
N VAL A 47 -8.44 -35.92 -6.18
CA VAL A 47 -8.15 -34.59 -5.59
C VAL A 47 -6.74 -34.53 -4.99
N TYR A 48 -6.27 -35.56 -4.28
CA TYR A 48 -4.88 -35.61 -3.81
C TYR A 48 -3.86 -35.62 -4.95
N ALA A 49 -4.17 -36.29 -6.07
CA ALA A 49 -3.34 -36.21 -7.27
C ALA A 49 -3.33 -34.79 -7.86
N LEU A 50 -4.48 -34.10 -7.88
CA LEU A 50 -4.56 -32.69 -8.30
C LEU A 50 -3.75 -31.77 -7.39
N LYS A 51 -3.81 -31.95 -6.06
CA LYS A 51 -2.97 -31.20 -5.11
C LYS A 51 -1.47 -31.40 -5.37
N ARG A 52 -1.05 -32.62 -5.73
CA ARG A 52 0.34 -32.88 -6.12
C ARG A 52 0.73 -32.17 -7.42
N LEU A 53 -0.17 -32.11 -8.40
CA LEU A 53 0.06 -31.33 -9.63
C LEU A 53 0.15 -29.83 -9.32
N GLN A 54 -0.71 -29.31 -8.43
CA GLN A 54 -0.65 -27.92 -7.99
C GLN A 54 0.70 -27.58 -7.33
N LEU A 55 1.21 -28.47 -6.46
CA LEU A 55 2.55 -28.31 -5.89
C LEU A 55 3.64 -28.28 -6.97
N GLN A 56 3.51 -29.09 -8.03
CA GLN A 56 4.47 -29.04 -9.15
C GLN A 56 4.42 -27.69 -9.88
N SER A 57 3.22 -27.13 -10.07
CA SER A 57 3.06 -25.78 -10.63
C SER A 57 3.74 -24.73 -9.76
N ALA A 58 3.49 -24.72 -8.45
CA ALA A 58 4.12 -23.77 -7.52
C ALA A 58 5.66 -23.85 -7.54
N ASN A 59 6.23 -25.06 -7.66
CA ASN A 59 7.68 -25.22 -7.81
C ASN A 59 8.25 -24.70 -9.14
N ILE A 60 7.44 -24.67 -10.21
CA ILE A 60 7.85 -24.07 -11.49
C ILE A 60 7.76 -22.55 -11.38
N GLU A 61 6.70 -22.04 -10.75
CA GLU A 61 6.48 -20.63 -10.50
C GLU A 61 7.58 -20.02 -9.60
N ALA A 62 8.02 -20.75 -8.57
CA ALA A 62 9.18 -20.39 -7.77
C ALA A 62 10.45 -20.10 -8.62
N LYS A 63 10.73 -20.95 -9.62
CA LYS A 63 11.85 -20.75 -10.54
C LYS A 63 11.65 -19.59 -11.48
N PHE A 64 10.41 -19.39 -11.94
CA PHE A 64 10.07 -18.21 -12.72
C PHE A 64 10.42 -16.93 -11.95
N TYR A 65 10.06 -16.86 -10.66
CA TYR A 65 10.39 -15.70 -9.85
C TYR A 65 11.88 -15.57 -9.51
N GLU A 66 12.62 -16.67 -9.39
CA GLU A 66 14.09 -16.62 -9.33
C GLU A 66 14.66 -15.94 -10.59
N GLU A 67 14.20 -16.34 -11.78
CA GLU A 67 14.61 -15.74 -13.06
C GLU A 67 14.18 -14.27 -13.19
N VAL A 68 12.98 -13.91 -12.72
CA VAL A 68 12.52 -12.51 -12.65
C VAL A 68 13.45 -11.69 -11.76
N HIS A 69 13.84 -12.21 -10.60
CA HIS A 69 14.77 -11.50 -9.74
C HIS A 69 16.16 -11.31 -10.39
N GLU A 70 16.65 -12.27 -11.17
CA GLU A 70 17.88 -12.06 -11.96
C GLU A 70 17.72 -10.98 -13.02
N LEU A 71 16.54 -10.89 -13.62
CA LEU A 71 16.18 -9.87 -14.58
C LEU A 71 16.14 -8.49 -13.91
N GLU A 72 15.50 -8.36 -12.75
CA GLU A 72 15.47 -7.14 -11.95
C GLU A 72 16.88 -6.63 -11.66
N ARG A 73 17.80 -7.52 -11.21
CA ARG A 73 19.21 -7.17 -10.99
C ARG A 73 19.87 -6.61 -12.24
N LYS A 74 19.63 -7.23 -13.40
CA LYS A 74 20.18 -6.78 -14.68
C LYS A 74 19.68 -5.38 -15.03
N TYR A 75 18.37 -5.13 -14.89
CA TYR A 75 17.77 -3.84 -15.24
C TYR A 75 18.06 -2.76 -14.20
N ALA A 76 18.26 -3.11 -12.92
CA ALA A 76 18.73 -2.18 -11.90
C ALA A 76 20.05 -1.50 -12.32
N GLY A 77 20.97 -2.26 -12.92
CA GLY A 77 22.20 -1.71 -13.49
C GLY A 77 22.00 -0.75 -14.67
N LEU A 78 20.89 -0.87 -15.41
CA LEU A 78 20.52 0.04 -16.50
C LEU A 78 19.83 1.30 -15.97
N TYR A 79 19.06 1.20 -14.89
CA TYR A 79 18.43 2.34 -14.23
C TYR A 79 19.41 3.17 -13.40
N GLN A 80 20.47 2.55 -12.85
CA GLN A 80 21.41 3.22 -11.96
C GLN A 80 21.98 4.54 -12.53
N PRO A 81 22.45 4.63 -13.79
CA PRO A 81 22.93 5.90 -14.34
C PRO A 81 21.85 6.99 -14.44
N ILE A 82 20.58 6.59 -14.61
CA ILE A 82 19.44 7.52 -14.67
C ILE A 82 19.16 8.06 -13.26
N TYR A 83 19.15 7.18 -12.26
CA TYR A 83 18.95 7.59 -10.86
C TYR A 83 20.13 8.41 -10.33
N ASP A 84 21.37 8.10 -10.74
CA ASP A 84 22.54 8.92 -10.42
C ASP A 84 22.40 10.34 -10.99
N LYS A 85 21.95 10.48 -12.25
CA LYS A 85 21.65 11.79 -12.84
C LYS A 85 20.54 12.52 -12.08
N ARG A 86 19.45 11.83 -11.74
CA ARG A 86 18.35 12.41 -10.94
C ARG A 86 18.88 12.96 -9.62
N ARG A 87 19.67 12.17 -8.89
CA ARG A 87 20.31 12.61 -7.64
C ARG A 87 21.14 13.86 -7.86
N ASP A 88 21.96 13.88 -8.91
CA ASP A 88 22.88 14.99 -9.18
C ASP A 88 22.13 16.30 -9.50
N VAL A 89 20.98 16.21 -10.18
CA VAL A 89 20.05 17.33 -10.44
C VAL A 89 19.35 17.76 -9.15
N VAL A 90 18.76 16.82 -8.40
CA VAL A 90 18.08 17.11 -7.12
C VAL A 90 19.02 17.79 -6.13
N ALA A 91 20.29 17.38 -6.08
CA ALA A 91 21.30 17.98 -5.21
C ALA A 91 21.88 19.32 -5.74
N GLY A 92 21.54 19.72 -6.97
CA GLY A 92 22.10 20.91 -7.63
C GLY A 92 23.60 20.81 -7.86
N THR A 93 24.10 19.60 -8.15
CA THR A 93 25.50 19.36 -8.52
C THR A 93 25.73 19.40 -10.02
N VAL A 94 24.67 19.17 -10.80
CA VAL A 94 24.62 19.29 -12.25
C VAL A 94 23.36 20.07 -12.61
N GLU A 95 23.53 21.14 -13.40
CA GLU A 95 22.40 21.87 -13.98
C GLU A 95 21.95 21.18 -15.27
N PRO A 96 20.64 20.91 -15.45
CA PRO A 96 20.10 20.38 -16.69
C PRO A 96 20.37 21.30 -17.89
N THR A 97 20.54 20.70 -19.06
CA THR A 97 20.60 21.46 -20.33
C THR A 97 19.21 21.82 -20.84
N ASP A 98 19.09 22.86 -21.66
CA ASP A 98 17.81 23.27 -22.26
C ASP A 98 17.13 22.09 -22.99
N GLU A 99 17.89 21.28 -23.72
CA GLU A 99 17.39 20.07 -24.42
C GLU A 99 16.87 19.00 -23.44
N GLU A 100 17.45 18.87 -22.24
CA GLU A 100 17.00 17.94 -21.20
C GLU A 100 15.73 18.43 -20.48
N CYS A 101 15.45 19.73 -20.54
CA CYS A 101 14.23 20.35 -20.03
C CYS A 101 13.08 20.38 -21.07
N GLU A 102 13.36 20.16 -22.35
CA GLU A 102 12.35 20.08 -23.40
C GLU A 102 11.60 18.73 -23.32
N TRP A 103 10.42 18.75 -22.68
CA TRP A 103 9.50 17.63 -22.66
C TRP A 103 8.57 17.66 -23.87
N GLN A 104 8.55 16.60 -24.68
CA GLN A 104 7.62 16.45 -25.79
C GLN A 104 6.28 15.93 -25.27
N SER A 105 5.46 16.82 -24.72
CA SER A 105 4.13 16.46 -24.25
C SER A 105 3.16 16.22 -25.41
N ASP A 106 2.37 15.15 -25.29
CA ASP A 106 1.06 15.06 -25.92
C ASP A 106 0.13 16.13 -25.35
N ARG A 107 -0.92 16.44 -26.09
CA ARG A 107 -1.74 17.66 -25.96
C ARG A 107 -2.32 17.96 -24.57
N GLU A 108 -2.40 16.98 -23.67
CA GLU A 108 -2.92 17.10 -22.29
C GLU A 108 -1.85 17.60 -21.30
N GLU A 109 -0.59 17.20 -21.44
CA GLU A 109 0.53 17.70 -20.62
C GLU A 109 0.95 19.14 -20.99
N VAL A 110 0.46 19.68 -22.12
CA VAL A 110 0.69 21.08 -22.52
C VAL A 110 0.02 22.05 -21.53
N GLU A 111 -1.15 21.72 -20.99
CA GLU A 111 -1.83 22.56 -20.00
C GLU A 111 -1.06 22.57 -18.67
N LEU A 112 -0.52 21.43 -18.24
CA LEU A 112 0.31 21.32 -17.03
C LEU A 112 1.66 22.01 -17.19
N ALA A 113 2.31 21.87 -18.34
CA ALA A 113 3.53 22.60 -18.67
C ALA A 113 3.29 24.11 -18.71
N GLU A 114 2.15 24.57 -19.25
CA GLU A 114 1.75 25.97 -19.21
C GLU A 114 1.50 26.46 -17.77
N ASP A 115 0.92 25.63 -16.90
CA ASP A 115 0.66 26.00 -15.50
C ASP A 115 1.92 26.00 -14.64
N LEU A 116 2.86 25.07 -14.88
CA LEU A 116 4.21 25.09 -14.31
C LEU A 116 4.99 26.32 -14.79
N GLN A 117 4.93 26.65 -16.09
CA GLN A 117 5.54 27.87 -16.62
C GLN A 117 4.91 29.14 -16.05
N LYS A 118 3.58 29.19 -15.86
CA LYS A 118 2.89 30.32 -15.21
C LYS A 118 3.29 30.44 -13.74
N LYS A 119 3.37 29.32 -12.99
CA LYS A 119 3.82 29.31 -11.60
C LYS A 119 5.28 29.74 -11.48
N ALA A 120 6.17 29.17 -12.29
CA ALA A 120 7.58 29.56 -12.35
C ALA A 120 7.74 31.06 -12.68
N ALA A 121 7.01 31.58 -13.66
CA ALA A 121 7.05 33.01 -14.00
C ALA A 121 6.45 33.93 -12.91
N LEU A 122 5.52 33.42 -12.08
CA LEU A 122 4.97 34.14 -10.93
C LEU A 122 5.98 34.13 -9.76
N GLU A 123 6.64 33.00 -9.52
CA GLU A 123 7.67 32.83 -8.50
C GLU A 123 8.94 33.62 -8.84
N GLU A 124 9.36 33.65 -10.10
CA GLU A 124 10.50 34.43 -10.58
C GLU A 124 10.25 35.94 -10.42
N LYS A 125 9.03 36.41 -10.73
CA LYS A 125 8.61 37.80 -10.45
C LYS A 125 8.55 38.12 -8.96
N GLN A 126 8.27 37.13 -8.12
CA GLN A 126 8.29 37.28 -6.65
C GLN A 126 9.72 37.30 -6.11
N ALA A 127 10.61 36.45 -6.63
CA ALA A 127 12.02 36.36 -6.28
C ALA A 127 12.82 37.60 -6.76
N GLU A 128 12.51 38.16 -7.93
CA GLU A 128 13.09 39.43 -8.39
C GLU A 128 12.74 40.61 -7.46
N SER A 129 11.62 40.52 -6.72
CA SER A 129 11.21 41.55 -5.75
C SER A 129 11.86 41.39 -4.37
N ALA A 130 12.44 40.21 -4.09
CA ALA A 130 13.06 39.86 -2.83
C ALA A 130 14.40 39.19 -3.14
N GLY A 131 15.47 39.96 -3.39
CA GLY A 131 16.77 39.46 -3.86
C GLY A 131 17.35 38.27 -3.08
N THR A 132 16.92 37.07 -3.44
CA THR A 132 17.32 35.78 -2.89
C THR A 132 18.36 35.15 -3.79
N ASP A 133 19.40 34.56 -3.19
CA ASP A 133 20.31 33.65 -3.90
C ASP A 133 19.49 32.54 -4.56
N ASP A 134 19.84 32.17 -5.80
CA ASP A 134 19.18 31.09 -6.54
C ASP A 134 19.15 29.80 -5.70
N PRO A 135 18.00 29.12 -5.59
CA PRO A 135 17.88 27.89 -4.82
C PRO A 135 18.78 26.80 -5.44
N LYS A 136 19.60 26.16 -4.60
CA LYS A 136 20.47 25.08 -5.05
C LYS A 136 19.69 23.77 -5.19
N GLY A 137 19.67 23.21 -6.40
CA GLY A 137 19.02 21.93 -6.69
C GLY A 137 17.51 22.00 -6.53
N VAL A 138 16.90 20.89 -6.08
CA VAL A 138 15.46 20.81 -5.75
C VAL A 138 15.33 20.64 -4.24
N PRO A 139 15.14 21.74 -3.48
CA PRO A 139 15.08 21.69 -2.03
C PRO A 139 13.96 20.77 -1.55
N GLU A 140 14.23 20.03 -0.47
CA GLU A 140 13.25 19.19 0.23
C GLU A 140 12.58 18.10 -0.65
N PHE A 141 13.15 17.77 -1.83
CA PHE A 141 12.58 16.80 -2.79
C PHE A 141 12.01 15.53 -2.13
N TRP A 142 12.83 14.80 -1.37
CA TRP A 142 12.37 13.59 -0.70
C TRP A 142 11.41 13.88 0.46
N LEU A 143 11.66 14.93 1.24
CA LEU A 143 10.74 15.32 2.33
C LEU A 143 9.34 15.65 1.78
N THR A 144 9.25 16.32 0.63
CA THR A 144 7.97 16.58 -0.05
C THR A 144 7.27 15.29 -0.44
N ILE A 145 7.99 14.30 -0.99
CA ILE A 145 7.43 12.97 -1.29
C ILE A 145 6.89 12.31 -0.01
N PHE A 146 7.68 12.31 1.07
CA PHE A 146 7.26 11.75 2.35
C PHE A 146 5.99 12.39 2.91
N LYS A 147 5.78 13.69 2.68
CA LYS A 147 4.59 14.43 3.15
C LYS A 147 3.36 14.29 2.27
N ARG A 148 3.54 13.84 1.02
CA ARG A 148 2.46 13.73 0.04
C ARG A 148 1.90 12.32 -0.08
N VAL A 149 2.71 11.32 0.27
CA VAL A 149 2.30 9.93 0.21
C VAL A 149 1.77 9.52 1.57
N ASP A 150 0.46 9.26 1.66
CA ASP A 150 -0.25 8.96 2.90
C ASP A 150 0.48 7.93 3.79
N MET A 151 0.84 6.78 3.21
CA MET A 151 1.54 5.72 3.95
C MET A 151 2.90 6.18 4.52
N LEU A 152 3.59 7.11 3.86
CA LEU A 152 4.85 7.67 4.37
C LEU A 152 4.62 8.81 5.36
N GLU A 153 3.58 9.62 5.15
CA GLU A 153 3.21 10.73 6.03
C GLU A 153 2.81 10.21 7.42
N GLU A 154 2.06 9.11 7.48
CA GLU A 154 1.67 8.45 8.75
C GLU A 154 2.88 8.05 9.62
N MET A 155 4.03 7.77 9.00
CA MET A 155 5.25 7.44 9.72
C MET A 155 6.00 8.67 10.25
N LEU A 156 5.73 9.86 9.69
CA LEU A 156 6.47 11.08 9.99
C LEU A 156 5.97 11.76 11.26
N GLN A 157 6.90 12.30 12.03
CA GLN A 157 6.63 13.23 13.11
C GLN A 157 7.28 14.58 12.84
N GLU A 158 6.75 15.65 13.45
CA GLU A 158 7.27 17.03 13.27
C GLU A 158 8.79 17.15 13.53
N HIS A 159 9.32 16.32 14.42
CA HIS A 159 10.74 16.34 14.78
C HIS A 159 11.64 15.56 13.81
N ASP A 160 11.06 14.74 12.92
CA ASP A 160 11.77 14.00 11.88
C ASP A 160 12.06 14.87 10.66
N GLU A 161 11.14 15.79 10.32
CA GLU A 161 11.25 16.62 9.11
C GLU A 161 12.59 17.36 9.00
N PRO A 162 13.11 18.03 10.07
CA PRO A 162 14.38 18.73 9.98
C PRO A 162 15.57 17.81 9.67
N ILE A 163 15.44 16.52 9.96
CA ILE A 163 16.46 15.51 9.65
C ILE A 163 16.33 15.08 8.19
N LEU A 164 15.10 14.86 7.73
CA LEU A 164 14.80 14.48 6.34
C LEU A 164 15.10 15.59 5.32
N LYS A 165 15.20 16.86 5.74
CA LYS A 165 15.77 17.93 4.89
C LYS A 165 17.20 17.65 4.44
N HIS A 166 17.93 16.81 5.16
CA HIS A 166 19.29 16.39 4.82
C HIS A 166 19.34 15.12 3.96
N LEU A 167 18.18 14.55 3.58
CA LEU A 167 18.10 13.35 2.75
C LEU A 167 18.35 13.73 1.27
N LEU A 168 19.43 13.18 0.71
CA LEU A 168 19.88 13.45 -0.65
C LEU A 168 19.27 12.48 -1.66
N ASP A 169 19.21 11.19 -1.30
CA ASP A 169 18.78 10.13 -2.22
C ASP A 169 18.24 8.91 -1.47
N ILE A 170 17.36 8.17 -2.13
CA ILE A 170 16.92 6.85 -1.70
C ILE A 170 17.18 5.89 -2.86
N THR A 171 18.00 4.87 -2.61
CA THR A 171 18.39 3.89 -3.63
C THR A 171 18.04 2.48 -3.19
N VAL A 172 17.78 1.59 -4.16
CA VAL A 172 17.59 0.16 -3.92
C VAL A 172 18.75 -0.63 -4.52
N LYS A 173 19.32 -1.55 -3.73
CA LYS A 173 20.35 -2.49 -4.17
C LYS A 173 19.88 -3.92 -3.96
N PHE A 174 19.99 -4.74 -5.00
CA PHE A 174 19.66 -6.15 -4.93
C PHE A 174 20.87 -6.99 -4.51
N SER A 175 20.64 -8.18 -3.97
CA SER A 175 21.72 -9.11 -3.60
C SER A 175 22.54 -9.56 -4.80
N GLU A 176 23.81 -9.89 -4.55
CA GLU A 176 24.72 -10.32 -5.60
C GLU A 176 24.34 -11.72 -6.14
N PRO A 177 24.71 -12.05 -7.40
CA PRO A 177 24.45 -13.37 -7.97
C PRO A 177 24.99 -14.50 -7.07
N GLY A 178 24.11 -15.46 -6.76
CA GLY A 178 24.42 -16.61 -5.90
C GLY A 178 24.27 -16.36 -4.40
N GLN A 179 23.89 -15.16 -3.97
CA GLN A 179 23.43 -14.88 -2.61
C GLN A 179 21.91 -15.09 -2.48
N PRO A 180 21.38 -15.30 -1.25
CA PRO A 180 19.94 -15.33 -1.02
C PRO A 180 19.25 -14.06 -1.55
N MET A 181 18.04 -14.22 -2.08
CA MET A 181 17.25 -13.11 -2.60
C MET A 181 17.04 -12.07 -1.50
N SER A 182 17.49 -10.85 -1.74
CA SER A 182 17.27 -9.73 -0.84
C SER A 182 17.43 -8.41 -1.59
N PHE A 183 16.88 -7.35 -1.02
CA PHE A 183 17.16 -5.99 -1.44
C PHE A 183 17.43 -5.10 -0.23
N ILE A 184 18.16 -4.02 -0.46
CA ILE A 184 18.60 -3.06 0.53
C ILE A 184 18.12 -1.69 0.07
N LEU A 185 17.32 -1.03 0.89
CA LEU A 185 17.04 0.38 0.77
C LEU A 185 18.17 1.16 1.46
N GLU A 186 18.79 2.08 0.74
CA GLU A 186 19.81 2.98 1.26
C GLU A 186 19.32 4.43 1.20
N PHE A 187 19.28 5.07 2.36
CA PHE A 187 18.90 6.47 2.53
C PHE A 187 20.16 7.29 2.74
N HIS A 188 20.52 8.11 1.75
CA HIS A 188 21.79 8.85 1.71
C HIS A 188 21.59 10.25 2.28
N PHE A 189 22.31 10.57 3.35
CA PHE A 189 22.22 11.86 4.03
C PHE A 189 23.49 12.68 3.82
N GLU A 190 23.34 13.99 3.65
CA GLU A 190 24.46 14.90 3.78
C GLU A 190 24.95 14.99 5.24
N PRO A 191 26.19 15.45 5.48
CA PRO A 191 26.68 15.71 6.82
C PRO A 191 25.73 16.65 7.59
N ASN A 192 25.16 16.16 8.69
CA ASN A 192 24.13 16.86 9.45
C ASN A 192 24.42 16.90 10.96
N GLY A 193 23.59 17.65 11.70
CA GLY A 193 23.74 17.84 13.14
C GLY A 193 23.04 16.79 14.02
N TYR A 194 22.52 15.70 13.44
CA TYR A 194 21.66 14.74 14.13
C TYR A 194 22.32 13.39 14.36
N PHE A 195 22.96 12.81 13.34
CA PHE A 195 23.73 11.57 13.44
C PHE A 195 25.00 11.66 12.60
N SER A 196 25.87 10.65 12.68
CA SER A 196 27.13 10.60 11.93
C SER A 196 27.12 9.70 10.70
N ASN A 197 26.09 8.87 10.55
CA ASN A 197 25.90 8.02 9.38
C ASN A 197 25.71 8.87 8.12
N SER A 198 26.42 8.51 7.04
CA SER A 198 26.15 9.06 5.71
C SER A 198 25.04 8.28 4.98
N VAL A 199 24.84 7.02 5.35
CA VAL A 199 23.82 6.15 4.76
C VAL A 199 23.13 5.37 5.87
N LEU A 200 21.80 5.39 5.90
CA LEU A 200 20.99 4.50 6.71
C LEU A 200 20.45 3.38 5.81
N THR A 201 20.51 2.13 6.27
CA THR A 201 20.17 0.97 5.45
C THR A 201 19.05 0.15 6.07
N LYS A 202 18.12 -0.30 5.24
CA LYS A 202 17.09 -1.28 5.59
C LYS A 202 17.17 -2.45 4.61
N VAL A 203 17.41 -3.64 5.13
CA VAL A 203 17.59 -4.88 4.37
C VAL A 203 16.33 -5.72 4.48
N TYR A 204 15.83 -6.21 3.35
CA TYR A 204 14.72 -7.15 3.28
C TYR A 204 15.19 -8.45 2.64
N LYS A 205 15.02 -9.56 3.37
CA LYS A 205 15.32 -10.90 2.87
C LYS A 205 14.05 -11.49 2.29
N MET A 206 14.18 -12.12 1.14
CA MET A 206 13.05 -12.70 0.41
C MET A 206 13.28 -14.18 0.15
N LYS A 207 12.19 -14.92 -0.04
CA LYS A 207 12.22 -16.27 -0.60
C LYS A 207 11.21 -16.38 -1.73
N SER A 208 11.52 -17.20 -2.71
CA SER A 208 10.63 -17.61 -3.80
C SER A 208 10.21 -19.07 -3.71
N GLU A 209 10.69 -19.81 -2.70
CA GLU A 209 10.35 -21.22 -2.52
C GLU A 209 9.01 -21.37 -1.78
N PRO A 210 8.11 -22.28 -2.22
CA PRO A 210 6.88 -22.57 -1.50
C PRO A 210 7.17 -23.13 -0.10
N ASP A 211 6.37 -22.74 0.90
CA ASP A 211 6.53 -23.25 2.26
C ASP A 211 6.33 -24.78 2.31
N ALA A 212 7.21 -25.50 3.01
CA ALA A 212 7.08 -26.95 3.14
C ALA A 212 5.87 -27.39 3.99
N ALA A 213 5.47 -26.56 4.96
CA ALA A 213 4.31 -26.79 5.84
C ALA A 213 3.00 -26.35 5.17
N ASP A 214 3.03 -25.27 4.38
CA ASP A 214 1.87 -24.80 3.61
C ASP A 214 2.24 -24.37 2.17
N PRO A 215 2.51 -25.32 1.26
CA PRO A 215 2.99 -24.99 -0.08
C PRO A 215 1.91 -24.37 -0.98
N PHE A 216 0.65 -24.35 -0.54
CA PHE A 216 -0.47 -23.82 -1.33
C PHE A 216 -0.77 -22.35 -0.99
N SER A 217 -0.11 -21.78 0.01
CA SER A 217 -0.13 -20.33 0.30
C SER A 217 0.89 -19.54 -0.54
N PHE A 218 1.64 -20.21 -1.42
CA PHE A 218 2.63 -19.55 -2.27
C PHE A 218 1.95 -18.67 -3.32
N GLU A 219 2.16 -17.36 -3.22
CA GLU A 219 1.62 -16.34 -4.15
C GLU A 219 2.72 -15.58 -4.90
N GLY A 220 3.99 -15.93 -4.65
CA GLY A 220 5.15 -15.30 -5.26
C GLY A 220 6.26 -15.05 -4.23
N PRO A 221 7.26 -14.22 -4.57
CA PRO A 221 8.33 -13.87 -3.66
C PRO A 221 7.79 -13.07 -2.48
N GLU A 222 8.05 -13.56 -1.28
CA GLU A 222 7.65 -12.88 -0.05
C GLU A 222 8.86 -12.41 0.74
N ILE A 223 8.71 -11.27 1.41
CA ILE A 223 9.66 -10.81 2.42
C ILE A 223 9.46 -11.69 3.66
N ILE A 224 10.55 -12.31 4.12
CA ILE A 224 10.54 -13.24 5.26
C ILE A 224 11.20 -12.68 6.51
N ASP A 225 12.02 -11.65 6.34
CA ASP A 225 12.81 -11.06 7.41
C ASP A 225 13.30 -9.68 6.98
N CYS A 226 13.51 -8.81 7.96
CA CYS A 226 14.08 -7.50 7.72
C CYS A 226 15.13 -7.13 8.78
N GLU A 227 16.15 -6.39 8.36
CA GLU A 227 17.20 -5.89 9.24
C GLU A 227 17.40 -4.40 8.99
N GLY A 228 17.28 -3.59 10.04
CA GLY A 228 17.64 -2.19 9.97
C GLY A 228 19.11 -1.94 10.30
N CYS A 229 19.48 -0.67 10.46
CA CYS A 229 20.83 -0.26 10.81
C CYS A 229 20.84 0.57 12.08
N LYS A 230 21.96 0.50 12.82
CA LYS A 230 22.14 1.36 13.99
C LYS A 230 22.40 2.80 13.55
N ILE A 231 21.54 3.71 14.02
CA ILE A 231 21.73 5.15 13.87
C ILE A 231 22.67 5.64 14.97
N ASP A 232 23.79 6.25 14.57
CA ASP A 232 24.79 6.83 15.47
C ASP A 232 24.42 8.29 15.78
N TRP A 233 23.36 8.44 16.58
CA TRP A 233 22.84 9.71 17.05
C TRP A 233 23.89 10.54 17.78
N GLN A 234 23.93 11.83 17.43
CA GLN A 234 24.65 12.84 18.21
C GLN A 234 23.95 13.05 19.55
N LYS A 235 24.71 13.56 20.52
CA LYS A 235 24.24 13.68 21.91
C LYS A 235 22.96 14.53 22.01
N GLY A 236 21.86 13.89 22.46
CA GLY A 236 20.56 14.55 22.65
C GLY A 236 19.81 14.85 21.36
N LYS A 237 20.18 14.20 20.26
CA LYS A 237 19.56 14.32 18.94
C LYS A 237 18.77 13.09 18.52
N ASP A 238 18.77 12.06 19.36
CA ASP A 238 17.97 10.87 19.16
C ASP A 238 16.49 11.22 19.27
N VAL A 239 15.81 11.22 18.12
CA VAL A 239 14.38 11.49 18.01
C VAL A 239 13.51 10.26 18.24
N THR A 240 14.10 9.06 18.33
CA THR A 240 13.35 7.83 18.65
C THR A 240 13.05 7.70 20.14
N VAL A 241 13.60 8.60 20.98
CA VAL A 241 13.41 8.59 22.43
C VAL A 241 13.05 9.95 23.02
N LYS A 242 12.15 9.94 24.00
CA LYS A 242 11.78 11.09 24.82
C LYS A 242 12.40 11.01 26.21
N ILE A 243 13.03 12.10 26.66
CA ILE A 243 13.63 12.18 28.00
C ILE A 243 12.58 12.57 29.04
N VAL A 244 12.20 11.64 29.90
CA VAL A 244 11.25 11.86 31.01
C VAL A 244 12.01 12.03 32.34
N LYS A 245 11.82 13.17 33.01
CA LYS A 245 12.43 13.46 34.33
C LYS A 245 11.53 12.95 35.45
N LYS A 246 11.95 11.87 36.13
CA LYS A 246 11.25 11.32 37.30
C LYS A 246 11.93 11.76 38.60
N LYS A 247 11.18 12.45 39.47
CA LYS A 247 11.65 12.81 40.81
C LYS A 247 11.54 11.58 41.73
N GLN A 248 12.68 11.11 42.22
CA GLN A 248 12.78 9.98 43.13
C GLN A 248 13.11 10.50 44.54
N LYS A 249 12.27 10.17 45.52
CA LYS A 249 12.50 10.52 46.93
C LYS A 249 13.13 9.33 47.66
N HIS A 250 14.29 9.53 48.26
CA HIS A 250 14.95 8.47 49.02
C HIS A 250 14.14 8.15 50.30
N LYS A 251 13.69 6.90 50.43
CA LYS A 251 13.06 6.39 51.66
C LYS A 251 14.12 6.41 52.77
N GLY A 252 14.00 7.31 53.74
CA GLY A 252 14.93 7.47 54.87
C GLY A 252 15.60 8.85 54.99
N ARG A 253 16.17 9.41 53.91
CA ARG A 253 16.89 10.71 53.97
C ARG A 253 16.06 11.91 53.52
N GLY A 254 14.87 11.68 52.94
CA GLY A 254 13.99 12.74 52.46
C GLY A 254 14.48 13.51 51.23
N THR A 255 15.74 13.32 50.82
CA THR A 255 16.36 13.96 49.65
C THR A 255 15.69 13.50 48.35
N ILE A 256 15.34 14.47 47.50
CA ILE A 256 14.75 14.26 46.17
C ILE A 256 15.88 14.33 45.14
N ARG A 257 16.04 13.27 44.34
CA ARG A 257 16.92 13.26 43.16
C ARG A 257 16.06 13.20 41.90
N THR A 258 16.43 13.95 40.88
CA THR A 258 15.78 13.86 39.56
C THR A 258 16.56 12.85 38.72
N VAL A 259 15.91 11.76 38.33
CA VAL A 259 16.46 10.74 37.44
C VAL A 259 15.85 10.95 36.05
N THR A 260 16.67 11.11 35.03
CA THR A 260 16.24 11.12 33.63
C THR A 260 16.11 9.68 33.14
N LYS A 261 14.96 9.34 32.58
CA LYS A 261 14.71 8.05 31.91
C LYS A 261 14.34 8.34 30.47
N GLU A 262 15.00 7.68 29.53
CA GLU A 262 14.61 7.66 28.12
C GLU A 262 13.47 6.67 27.94
N VAL A 263 12.46 7.08 27.19
CA VAL A 263 11.28 6.29 26.85
C VAL A 263 11.15 6.34 25.32
N PRO A 264 10.92 5.22 24.63
CA PRO A 264 10.66 5.23 23.19
C PRO A 264 9.54 6.21 22.83
N GLN A 265 9.66 6.86 21.69
CA GLN A 265 8.62 7.69 21.09
C GLN A 265 8.53 7.39 19.59
N ASP A 266 7.38 7.71 19.01
CA ASP A 266 7.13 7.55 17.58
C ASP A 266 8.04 8.49 16.79
N SER A 267 8.56 7.98 15.68
CA SER A 267 9.51 8.63 14.79
C SER A 267 9.69 7.73 13.57
N PHE A 268 9.78 8.31 12.39
CA PHE A 268 10.11 7.59 11.16
C PHE A 268 11.40 6.77 11.30
N PHE A 269 12.38 7.26 12.07
CA PHE A 269 13.66 6.59 12.24
C PHE A 269 13.58 5.25 13.00
N ASN A 270 12.44 4.92 13.61
CA ASN A 270 12.17 3.57 14.11
C ASN A 270 12.11 2.53 12.97
N PHE A 271 11.87 2.95 11.71
CA PHE A 271 11.94 2.10 10.53
C PHE A 271 13.31 1.38 10.37
N PHE A 272 14.39 1.99 10.86
CA PHE A 272 15.74 1.40 10.85
C PHE A 272 16.02 0.51 12.07
N ASN A 273 15.04 0.30 12.95
CA ASN A 273 15.14 -0.59 14.10
C ASN A 273 13.89 -1.49 14.15
N PRO A 274 13.70 -2.38 13.15
CA PRO A 274 12.52 -3.21 13.06
C PRO A 274 12.40 -4.15 14.26
N VAL A 275 11.17 -4.46 14.63
CA VAL A 275 10.88 -5.48 15.64
C VAL A 275 11.38 -6.83 15.12
N LYS A 276 11.99 -7.63 15.99
CA LYS A 276 12.43 -8.98 15.63
C LYS A 276 11.44 -10.02 16.10
N ALA A 277 11.14 -10.99 15.24
CA ALA A 277 10.38 -12.17 15.60
C ALA A 277 11.01 -12.89 16.80
N SER A 278 10.22 -13.08 17.87
CA SER A 278 10.61 -13.94 18.98
C SER A 278 10.41 -15.42 18.59
N PRO A 279 11.33 -16.32 18.97
CA PRO A 279 11.15 -17.76 18.76
C PRO A 279 9.91 -18.34 19.45
N ASP A 280 9.40 -17.67 20.48
CA ASP A 280 8.25 -18.11 21.29
C ASP A 280 6.89 -17.65 20.71
N GLY A 281 6.88 -17.11 19.48
CA GLY A 281 5.72 -16.48 18.84
C GLY A 281 5.71 -14.96 19.05
N MET A 282 5.04 -14.25 18.13
CA MET A 282 4.79 -12.81 18.24
C MET A 282 3.37 -12.52 18.68
N ASP A 283 3.19 -11.37 19.32
CA ASP A 283 1.88 -10.80 19.61
C ASP A 283 1.26 -10.31 18.29
N GLU A 284 -0.07 -10.34 18.15
CA GLU A 284 -0.78 -9.97 16.91
C GLU A 284 -0.41 -8.54 16.45
N ASP A 285 -0.19 -7.64 17.41
CA ASP A 285 0.24 -6.26 17.15
C ASP A 285 1.65 -6.17 16.51
N LEU A 286 2.55 -7.09 16.86
CA LEU A 286 3.91 -7.13 16.30
C LEU A 286 3.92 -7.73 14.89
N ASP A 287 3.07 -8.72 14.64
CA ASP A 287 2.87 -9.27 13.30
C ASP A 287 2.30 -8.22 12.36
N PHE A 288 1.31 -7.43 12.81
CA PHE A 288 0.78 -6.29 12.04
C PHE A 288 1.87 -5.26 11.76
N THR A 289 2.65 -4.87 12.77
CA THR A 289 3.76 -3.91 12.61
C THR A 289 4.78 -4.37 11.56
N LEU A 290 5.10 -5.67 11.54
CA LEU A 290 6.03 -6.24 10.56
C LEU A 290 5.44 -6.34 9.15
N ALA A 291 4.15 -6.67 9.04
CA ALA A 291 3.46 -6.66 7.76
C ALA A 291 3.48 -5.26 7.13
N THR A 292 3.15 -4.23 7.91
CA THR A 292 3.26 -2.82 7.48
C THR A 292 4.69 -2.46 7.10
N ASP A 293 5.70 -2.88 7.87
CA ASP A 293 7.10 -2.64 7.53
C ASP A 293 7.51 -3.26 6.19
N PHE A 294 7.04 -4.47 5.90
CA PHE A 294 7.30 -5.17 4.63
C PHE A 294 6.60 -4.48 3.46
N GLU A 295 5.35 -4.03 3.66
CA GLU A 295 4.59 -3.25 2.69
C GLU A 295 5.31 -1.95 2.34
N ILE A 296 5.76 -1.19 3.34
CA ILE A 296 6.56 0.03 3.14
C ILE A 296 7.85 -0.28 2.37
N GLY A 297 8.53 -1.37 2.73
CA GLY A 297 9.74 -1.81 2.03
C GLY A 297 9.51 -2.09 0.54
N HIS A 298 8.42 -2.79 0.24
CA HIS A 298 8.00 -3.09 -1.12
C HIS A 298 7.60 -1.82 -1.89
N PHE A 299 6.84 -0.93 -1.24
CA PHE A 299 6.39 0.33 -1.82
C PHE A 299 7.54 1.26 -2.19
N PHE A 300 8.58 1.39 -1.34
CA PHE A 300 9.78 2.13 -1.70
C PHE A 300 10.45 1.56 -2.96
N ARG A 301 10.61 0.23 -3.00
CA ARG A 301 11.29 -0.48 -4.07
C ARG A 301 10.55 -0.38 -5.40
N GLU A 302 9.24 -0.63 -5.41
CA GLU A 302 8.44 -0.79 -6.63
C GLU A 302 7.77 0.50 -7.10
N ARG A 303 7.44 1.43 -6.18
CA ARG A 303 6.70 2.66 -6.51
C ARG A 303 7.53 3.92 -6.31
N VAL A 304 7.95 4.22 -5.08
CA VAL A 304 8.56 5.52 -4.75
C VAL A 304 9.86 5.78 -5.49
N ILE A 305 10.81 4.83 -5.45
CA ILE A 305 12.12 5.04 -6.06
C ILE A 305 12.01 5.16 -7.59
N PRO A 306 11.28 4.30 -8.31
CA PRO A 306 11.14 4.44 -9.76
C PRO A 306 10.37 5.68 -10.21
N ARG A 307 9.37 6.13 -9.44
CA ARG A 307 8.45 7.22 -9.81
C ARG A 307 8.61 8.48 -8.93
N ALA A 308 9.78 8.68 -8.33
CA ALA A 308 10.01 9.73 -7.31
C ALA A 308 9.58 11.13 -7.78
N VAL A 309 9.87 11.49 -9.04
CA VAL A 309 9.47 12.80 -9.59
C VAL A 309 7.95 12.95 -9.68
N LEU A 310 7.23 11.89 -10.01
CA LEU A 310 5.76 11.90 -10.12
C LEU A 310 5.09 12.01 -8.74
N TYR A 311 5.68 11.42 -7.71
CA TYR A 311 5.24 11.65 -6.32
C TYR A 311 5.57 13.07 -5.85
N PHE A 312 6.70 13.63 -6.29
CA PHE A 312 7.06 15.00 -5.98
C PHE A 312 6.12 16.02 -6.66
N THR A 313 5.74 15.79 -7.93
CA THR A 313 4.81 16.67 -8.66
C THR A 313 3.36 16.45 -8.25
N GLY A 314 2.99 15.23 -7.86
CA GLY A 314 1.64 14.84 -7.40
C GLY A 314 0.90 13.91 -8.36
N GLU A 315 1.39 13.76 -9.60
CA GLU A 315 0.76 12.94 -10.65
C GLU A 315 0.59 11.46 -10.25
N ALA A 316 1.54 10.92 -9.47
CA ALA A 316 1.44 9.54 -9.00
C ALA A 316 0.39 9.32 -7.89
N LEU A 317 -0.18 10.38 -7.32
CA LEU A 317 -1.23 10.29 -6.29
C LEU A 317 -2.63 10.27 -6.95
N GLU A 318 -2.81 11.06 -8.01
CA GLU A 318 -4.05 11.13 -8.79
C GLU A 318 -4.39 9.77 -9.44
N ASP A 319 -3.36 9.01 -9.86
CA ASP A 319 -3.51 7.65 -10.39
C ASP A 319 -4.13 6.69 -9.34
N ASP A 320 -3.78 6.82 -8.05
CA ASP A 320 -4.28 5.95 -6.98
C ASP A 320 -5.72 6.35 -6.57
N GLU A 321 -6.09 7.63 -6.61
CA GLU A 321 -7.47 8.12 -6.33
C GLU A 321 -8.48 7.79 -7.44
N SER A 322 -8.03 7.67 -8.70
CA SER A 322 -8.90 7.35 -9.85
C SER A 322 -9.59 5.99 -9.77
N TYR A 323 -9.12 5.09 -8.90
CA TYR A 323 -9.74 3.80 -8.63
C TYR A 323 -10.79 3.83 -7.51
N GLU A 324 -10.82 4.89 -6.68
CA GLU A 324 -11.79 5.01 -5.57
C GLU A 324 -13.06 5.76 -5.97
N GLU A 325 -13.03 6.60 -7.01
CA GLU A 325 -14.18 7.42 -7.42
C GLU A 325 -15.25 6.65 -8.22
N GLU A 326 -14.97 5.43 -8.71
CA GLU A 326 -15.96 4.60 -9.42
C GLU A 326 -16.95 3.85 -8.51
N ASP A 327 -16.78 3.86 -7.17
CA ASP A 327 -17.60 3.05 -6.23
C ASP A 327 -18.57 3.88 -5.34
N LEU A 328 -18.76 5.18 -5.60
CA LEU A 328 -19.64 6.07 -4.81
C LEU A 328 -20.86 6.65 -5.56
N GLU A 329 -21.36 5.99 -6.61
CA GLU A 329 -22.69 6.26 -7.18
C GLU A 329 -23.64 5.06 -7.02
N GLU A 330 -23.98 4.69 -5.77
CA GLU A 330 -25.22 3.95 -5.49
C GLU A 330 -26.06 4.68 -4.42
N GLY A 331 -26.93 5.58 -4.90
CA GLY A 331 -28.33 5.62 -4.47
C GLY A 331 -28.71 6.49 -3.27
N GLU A 332 -28.62 7.82 -3.39
CA GLU A 332 -29.57 8.70 -2.69
C GLU A 332 -30.90 8.73 -3.49
N GLU A 333 -31.75 7.73 -3.31
CA GLU A 333 -33.18 7.87 -3.64
C GLU A 333 -33.90 8.49 -2.44
N GLU A 334 -33.98 9.82 -2.46
CA GLU A 334 -34.97 10.63 -1.74
C GLU A 334 -36.38 10.20 -2.19
N GLU A 335 -37.07 9.36 -1.41
CA GLU A 335 -38.51 9.20 -1.53
C GLU A 335 -39.22 10.15 -0.54
N ASP A 336 -39.49 11.35 -1.05
CA ASP A 336 -40.58 12.23 -0.60
C ASP A 336 -41.91 11.46 -0.57
N LEU A 337 -42.47 11.27 0.62
CA LEU A 337 -43.91 10.98 0.80
C LEU A 337 -44.48 11.91 1.86
N ASP A 338 -44.76 13.14 1.41
CA ASP A 338 -45.64 14.07 2.07
C ASP A 338 -47.11 13.88 1.64
N GLU A 339 -47.97 14.24 2.60
CA GLU A 339 -49.39 14.64 2.53
C GLU A 339 -50.52 13.65 2.93
N GLU A 340 -51.00 13.94 4.15
CA GLU A 340 -52.41 14.18 4.57
C GLU A 340 -53.36 12.97 4.60
N GLY A 341 -54.08 12.66 5.68
CA GLY A 341 -54.61 13.47 6.78
C GLY A 341 -56.11 13.22 6.84
N GLU A 342 -56.63 12.66 7.94
CA GLU A 342 -57.95 12.98 8.51
C GLU A 342 -58.21 12.16 9.80
N GLU A 343 -58.67 12.89 10.81
CA GLU A 343 -59.03 12.43 12.15
C GLU A 343 -60.40 11.75 12.18
N GLU A 344 -60.66 10.88 13.17
CA GLU A 344 -61.62 11.18 14.24
C GLU A 344 -61.72 10.04 15.28
N ASP A 345 -61.58 10.48 16.53
CA ASP A 345 -62.09 10.02 17.82
C ASP A 345 -63.16 8.91 17.86
N GLU A 346 -63.03 7.95 18.80
CA GLU A 346 -64.07 7.68 19.82
C GLU A 346 -63.52 6.79 20.96
N GLY A 347 -63.53 7.33 22.19
CA GLY A 347 -64.30 6.67 23.27
C GLY A 347 -63.57 5.81 24.29
N ASP A 348 -63.04 6.48 25.32
CA ASP A 348 -62.92 6.11 26.75
C ASP A 348 -63.77 4.92 27.26
N PHE A 349 -63.14 3.96 27.97
CA PHE A 349 -63.65 3.47 29.27
C PHE A 349 -62.64 2.56 30.01
N ASP A 350 -62.04 3.08 31.08
CA ASP A 350 -61.57 2.30 32.25
C ASP A 350 -62.71 2.28 33.30
N PRO A 351 -62.96 1.17 34.02
CA PRO A 351 -62.56 1.20 35.42
C PRO A 351 -62.16 -0.17 36.00
N THR A 352 -60.96 -0.22 36.57
CA THR A 352 -60.58 -0.90 37.83
C THR A 352 -61.48 -2.03 38.36
N ALA A 353 -60.90 -3.23 38.48
CA ALA A 353 -61.24 -4.22 39.51
C ALA A 353 -59.97 -4.93 40.01
#